data_AF-A0A2B4SM41-F1
#
_entry.id   AF-A0A2B4SM41-F1
#
_cell.length_a   1.000
_cell.length_b   1.000
_cell.length_c   1.000
_cell.angle_alpha   90.00
_cell.angle_beta   90.00
_cell.angle_gamma   90.00
#
_symmetry.space_group_name_H-M   'P 1'
#
loop_
_entity.id
_entity.type
_entity.pdbx_description
1 polymer ?
#
loop_
_entity_poly.entity_id
_entity_poly.type
_entity_poly.pdbx_seq_one_letter_code
_entity_poly.pdbx_strand_id
1 'polypeptide(L)'
;MAAKTRSGGTQRVLQKLNKSIEDGEYYEAHQLIRTLYFRYISQKSYDDALEIVHNGACLFLKHRQERSGNDLALLMLECFRTAKVPVGEDALGKIKSLFELYEHGSPDRQEFVTEAIKWTSDTDPSLKYGHSEVHLMCAHNFWKEKNFGDSQYHFLFTSDGQQCATMLVESATTLGYPGESDLFVTQAVLQFLCLQNLMTANLVFFKYTAQHPDYSGIGPPYQKPLLNFVWFLLLVIERRGSLNQFTVLCEKYQPSIERDPVYKEYLDRIGQLFFGLPPKPSNKGMMEGILGDLMQSLMGGDEGNSGASTSTVMNIASEEVD
;
A
#
# COMPACT_ATOMS: atom_id res chain seq x y z
N MET A 1 0.15 -10.04 -47.54
CA MET A 1 0.71 -11.04 -46.62
C MET A 1 2.17 -10.71 -46.30
N ALA A 2 2.42 -9.88 -45.29
CA ALA A 2 3.79 -9.57 -44.85
C ALA A 2 3.82 -9.43 -43.32
N ALA A 3 3.63 -10.54 -42.62
CA ALA A 3 3.72 -10.62 -41.18
C ALA A 3 4.24 -12.02 -40.81
N LYS A 4 5.57 -12.21 -40.80
CA LYS A 4 6.21 -13.39 -40.15
C LYS A 4 7.74 -13.41 -40.00
N THR A 5 8.47 -12.29 -40.11
CA THR A 5 9.95 -12.31 -40.03
C THR A 5 10.59 -11.40 -38.97
N ARG A 6 9.82 -10.70 -38.12
CA ARG A 6 10.39 -9.67 -37.23
C ARG A 6 10.89 -10.16 -35.85
N SER A 7 10.37 -11.24 -35.26
CA SER A 7 10.77 -11.65 -33.89
C SER A 7 12.18 -12.26 -33.78
N GLY A 8 12.79 -12.67 -34.90
CA GLY A 8 14.11 -13.34 -34.87
C GLY A 8 15.28 -12.42 -34.49
N GLY A 9 15.13 -11.10 -34.62
CA GLY A 9 16.17 -10.13 -34.29
C GLY A 9 16.35 -9.95 -32.77
N THR A 10 15.25 -9.66 -32.08
CA THR A 10 15.21 -9.48 -30.62
C THR A 10 15.63 -10.76 -29.89
N GLN A 11 15.17 -11.92 -30.37
CA GLN A 11 15.49 -13.21 -29.76
C GLN A 11 16.98 -13.57 -29.85
N ARG A 12 17.67 -13.24 -30.96
CA ARG A 12 19.13 -13.42 -31.09
C ARG A 12 19.91 -12.49 -30.17
N VAL A 13 19.41 -11.27 -29.95
CA VAL A 13 20.03 -10.33 -29.01
C VAL A 13 19.87 -10.83 -27.58
N LEU A 14 18.68 -11.30 -27.19
CA LEU A 14 18.43 -11.87 -25.87
C LEU A 14 19.31 -13.10 -25.59
N GLN A 15 19.52 -13.98 -26.59
CA GLN A 15 20.44 -15.11 -26.44
C GLN A 15 21.89 -14.67 -26.19
N LYS A 16 22.35 -13.61 -26.87
CA LYS A 16 23.69 -13.04 -26.62
C LYS A 16 23.79 -12.39 -25.24
N LEU A 17 22.74 -11.69 -24.81
CA LEU A 17 22.67 -11.06 -23.49
C LEU A 17 22.70 -12.09 -22.37
N ASN A 18 21.95 -13.19 -22.49
CA ASN A 18 22.02 -14.31 -21.54
C ASN A 18 23.45 -14.79 -21.38
N LYS A 19 24.16 -15.02 -22.50
CA LYS A 19 25.54 -15.49 -22.46
C LYS A 19 26.48 -14.47 -21.79
N SER A 20 26.41 -13.19 -22.16
CA SER A 20 27.24 -12.15 -21.51
C SER A 20 26.97 -12.05 -20.01
N ILE A 21 25.73 -12.29 -19.57
CA ILE A 21 25.36 -12.29 -18.14
C ILE A 21 25.88 -13.55 -17.42
N GLU A 22 25.84 -14.72 -18.07
CA GLU A 22 26.49 -15.96 -17.57
C GLU A 22 28.01 -15.79 -17.45
N ASP A 23 28.62 -15.06 -18.39
CA ASP A 23 30.05 -14.74 -18.40
C ASP A 23 30.43 -13.61 -17.42
N GLY A 24 29.45 -13.03 -16.69
CA GLY A 24 29.65 -11.98 -15.68
C GLY A 24 29.81 -10.56 -16.22
N GLU A 25 29.56 -10.34 -17.51
CA GLU A 25 29.67 -9.05 -18.21
C GLU A 25 28.42 -8.18 -18.02
N TYR A 26 27.96 -8.02 -16.77
CA TYR A 26 26.67 -7.38 -16.45
C TYR A 26 26.56 -5.93 -16.94
N TYR A 27 27.62 -5.14 -16.79
CA TYR A 27 27.63 -3.73 -17.19
C TYR A 27 27.44 -3.56 -18.71
N GLU A 28 28.19 -4.32 -19.51
CA GLU A 28 28.10 -4.26 -20.97
C GLU A 28 26.74 -4.75 -21.47
N ALA A 29 26.22 -5.83 -20.88
CA ALA A 29 24.86 -6.30 -21.16
C ALA A 29 23.81 -5.22 -20.85
N HIS A 30 23.94 -4.52 -19.71
CA HIS A 30 23.00 -3.49 -19.28
C HIS A 30 23.02 -2.29 -20.24
N GLN A 31 24.22 -1.80 -20.59
CA GLN A 31 24.36 -0.68 -21.53
C GLN A 31 23.89 -1.03 -22.93
N LEU A 32 24.09 -2.27 -23.38
CA LEU A 32 23.56 -2.75 -24.66
C LEU A 32 22.03 -2.72 -24.67
N ILE A 33 21.37 -3.23 -23.63
CA ILE A 33 19.90 -3.20 -23.53
C ILE A 33 19.38 -1.75 -23.56
N ARG A 34 19.98 -0.85 -22.77
CA ARG A 34 19.61 0.57 -22.76
C ARG A 34 19.77 1.22 -24.14
N THR A 35 20.88 0.94 -24.81
CA THR A 35 21.14 1.48 -26.17
C THR A 35 20.07 1.01 -27.16
N LEU A 36 19.72 -0.27 -27.11
CA LEU A 36 18.69 -0.84 -27.97
C LEU A 36 17.30 -0.31 -27.64
N TYR A 37 16.97 -0.14 -26.36
CA TYR A 37 15.74 0.49 -25.90
C TYR A 37 15.57 1.88 -26.51
N PHE A 38 16.53 2.80 -26.32
CA PHE A 38 16.41 4.16 -26.85
C PHE A 38 16.35 4.20 -28.38
N ARG A 39 17.06 3.27 -29.05
CA ARG A 39 16.93 3.08 -30.49
C ARG A 39 15.50 2.69 -30.88
N TYR A 40 14.89 1.71 -30.21
CA TYR A 40 13.51 1.28 -30.50
C TYR A 40 12.49 2.36 -30.18
N ILE A 41 12.67 3.12 -29.09
CA ILE A 41 11.85 4.31 -28.77
C ILE A 41 11.92 5.34 -29.91
N SER A 42 13.12 5.68 -30.40
CA SER A 42 13.26 6.65 -31.52
C SER A 42 12.58 6.18 -32.81
N GLN A 43 12.52 4.87 -33.01
CA GLN A 43 11.86 4.21 -34.15
C GLN A 43 10.36 4.02 -33.94
N LYS A 44 9.83 4.37 -32.76
CA LYS A 44 8.45 4.10 -32.32
C LYS A 44 8.09 2.61 -32.35
N SER A 45 9.08 1.73 -32.23
CA SER A 45 8.89 0.28 -32.11
C SER A 45 8.71 -0.08 -30.64
N TYR A 46 7.56 0.30 -30.08
CA TYR A 46 7.32 0.19 -28.64
C TYR A 46 7.23 -1.25 -28.16
N ASP A 47 6.69 -2.16 -28.98
CA ASP A 47 6.62 -3.59 -28.63
C ASP A 47 8.02 -4.18 -28.44
N ASP A 48 8.95 -3.88 -29.35
CA ASP A 48 10.34 -4.33 -29.26
C ASP A 48 11.06 -3.67 -28.06
N ALA A 49 10.77 -2.39 -27.80
CA ALA A 49 11.31 -1.64 -26.66
C ALA A 49 10.85 -2.26 -25.33
N LEU A 50 9.56 -2.61 -25.21
CA LEU A 50 9.00 -3.27 -24.03
C LEU A 50 9.56 -4.67 -23.84
N GLU A 51 9.61 -5.48 -24.91
CA GLU A 51 10.11 -6.84 -24.85
C GLU A 51 11.56 -6.87 -24.36
N ILE A 52 12.43 -5.98 -24.86
CA ILE A 52 13.84 -6.02 -24.49
C ILE A 52 14.10 -5.56 -23.05
N VAL A 53 13.42 -4.50 -22.57
CA VAL A 53 13.63 -4.02 -21.20
C VAL A 53 12.96 -4.92 -20.16
N HIS A 54 11.79 -5.49 -20.46
CA HIS A 54 11.11 -6.43 -19.57
C HIS A 54 11.91 -7.73 -19.39
N ASN A 55 12.34 -8.34 -20.50
CA ASN A 55 13.17 -9.55 -20.44
C ASN A 55 14.53 -9.26 -19.80
N GLY A 56 15.14 -8.11 -20.12
CA GLY A 56 16.39 -7.65 -19.52
C GLY A 56 16.28 -7.48 -18.01
N ALA A 57 15.25 -6.78 -17.54
CA ALA A 57 14.98 -6.58 -16.12
C ALA A 57 14.79 -7.91 -15.40
N CYS A 58 13.95 -8.82 -15.94
CA CYS A 58 13.77 -10.16 -15.39
C CYS A 58 15.10 -10.92 -15.25
N LEU A 59 15.97 -10.81 -16.26
CA LEU A 59 17.25 -11.50 -16.28
C LEU A 59 18.21 -10.94 -15.22
N PHE A 60 18.37 -9.61 -15.13
CA PHE A 60 19.23 -9.01 -14.10
C PHE A 60 18.72 -9.30 -12.68
N LEU A 61 17.41 -9.23 -12.43
CA LEU A 61 16.84 -9.55 -11.12
C LEU A 61 17.10 -11.01 -10.74
N LYS A 62 16.95 -11.97 -11.67
CA LYS A 62 17.29 -13.39 -11.44
C LYS A 62 18.76 -13.63 -11.08
N HIS A 63 19.66 -12.80 -11.59
CA HIS A 63 21.10 -12.83 -11.28
C HIS A 63 21.50 -11.91 -10.11
N ARG A 64 20.53 -11.43 -9.33
CA ARG A 64 20.72 -10.53 -8.17
C ARG A 64 21.45 -9.22 -8.51
N GLN A 65 21.32 -8.76 -9.74
CA GLN A 65 21.80 -7.46 -10.18
C GLN A 65 20.66 -6.44 -10.07
N GLU A 66 20.21 -6.20 -8.83
CA GLU A 66 18.97 -5.45 -8.57
C GLU A 66 18.96 -4.07 -9.20
N ARG A 67 20.02 -3.27 -9.03
CA ARG A 67 20.09 -1.91 -9.59
C ARG A 67 19.92 -1.87 -11.11
N SER A 68 20.57 -2.79 -11.83
CA SER A 68 20.42 -2.89 -13.29
C SER A 68 19.04 -3.41 -13.68
N GLY A 69 18.50 -4.36 -12.91
CA GLY A 69 17.13 -4.85 -13.09
C GLY A 69 16.10 -3.74 -12.90
N ASN A 70 16.25 -2.94 -11.85
CA ASN A 70 15.37 -1.83 -11.50
C ASN A 70 15.43 -0.70 -12.52
N ASP A 71 16.61 -0.29 -12.96
CA ASP A 71 16.75 0.71 -14.04
C ASP A 71 15.96 0.28 -15.29
N LEU A 72 16.07 -0.98 -15.71
CA LEU A 72 15.32 -1.49 -16.86
C LEU A 72 13.81 -1.62 -16.57
N ALA A 73 13.42 -1.97 -15.34
CA ALA A 73 12.02 -2.02 -14.92
C ALA A 73 11.37 -0.63 -14.96
N LEU A 74 12.09 0.42 -14.55
CA LEU A 74 11.63 1.80 -14.64
C LEU A 74 11.57 2.27 -16.10
N LEU A 75 12.51 1.87 -16.95
CA LEU A 75 12.42 2.12 -18.40
C LEU A 75 11.19 1.43 -19.04
N MET A 76 10.79 0.25 -18.53
CA MET A 76 9.55 -0.41 -18.97
C MET A 76 8.32 0.46 -18.66
N LEU A 77 8.21 0.99 -17.44
CA LEU A 77 7.11 1.89 -17.06
C LEU A 77 7.13 3.19 -17.87
N GLU A 78 8.31 3.74 -18.16
CA GLU A 78 8.44 4.91 -19.02
C GLU A 78 8.01 4.64 -20.46
N CYS A 79 8.30 3.43 -20.96
CA CYS A 79 7.81 2.99 -22.25
C CYS A 79 6.29 2.85 -22.26
N PHE A 80 5.66 2.38 -21.17
CA PHE A 80 4.20 2.38 -21.05
C PHE A 80 3.63 3.79 -21.17
N ARG A 81 4.23 4.78 -20.50
CA ARG A 81 3.82 6.20 -20.60
C ARG A 81 3.97 6.73 -22.02
N THR A 82 5.13 6.50 -22.64
CA THR A 82 5.44 6.99 -23.99
C THR A 82 4.53 6.37 -25.05
N ALA A 83 4.29 5.07 -24.96
CA ALA A 83 3.45 4.32 -25.87
C ALA A 83 1.94 4.43 -25.55
N LYS A 84 1.58 5.10 -24.44
CA LYS A 84 0.21 5.23 -23.93
C LYS A 84 -0.48 3.87 -23.78
N VAL A 85 0.25 2.91 -23.21
CA VAL A 85 -0.27 1.56 -22.96
C VAL A 85 -1.41 1.67 -21.95
N PRO A 86 -2.61 1.11 -22.23
CA PRO A 86 -3.69 1.11 -21.27
C PRO A 86 -3.37 0.21 -20.08
N VAL A 87 -3.94 0.50 -18.92
CA VAL A 87 -3.89 -0.41 -17.77
C VAL A 87 -4.72 -1.65 -18.11
N GLY A 88 -4.05 -2.77 -18.38
CA GLY A 88 -4.69 -4.02 -18.78
C GLY A 88 -3.82 -5.24 -18.42
N GLU A 89 -4.37 -6.43 -18.62
CA GLU A 89 -3.79 -7.70 -18.14
C GLU A 89 -2.32 -7.90 -18.58
N ASP A 90 -1.96 -7.55 -19.81
CA ASP A 90 -0.58 -7.72 -20.29
C ASP A 90 0.43 -6.82 -19.56
N ALA A 91 0.06 -5.56 -19.32
CA ALA A 91 0.91 -4.60 -18.61
C ALA A 91 1.03 -4.98 -17.11
N LEU A 92 -0.10 -5.34 -16.49
CA LEU A 92 -0.15 -5.82 -15.11
C LEU A 92 0.65 -7.12 -14.93
N GLY A 93 0.57 -8.04 -15.90
CA GLY A 93 1.34 -9.27 -15.91
C GLY A 93 2.86 -9.02 -15.95
N LYS A 94 3.31 -8.03 -16.75
CA LYS A 94 4.72 -7.62 -16.78
C LYS A 94 5.18 -7.02 -15.45
N ILE A 95 4.40 -6.11 -14.87
CA ILE A 95 4.68 -5.52 -13.56
C ILE A 95 4.82 -6.62 -12.50
N LYS A 96 3.86 -7.56 -12.47
CA LYS A 96 3.86 -8.66 -11.53
C LYS A 96 5.09 -9.55 -11.65
N SER A 97 5.44 -9.93 -12.87
CA SER A 97 6.60 -10.79 -13.11
C SER A 97 7.92 -10.17 -12.66
N LEU A 98 8.04 -8.83 -12.68
CA LEU A 98 9.22 -8.14 -12.17
C LEU A 98 9.19 -8.04 -10.65
N PHE A 99 8.06 -7.65 -10.08
CA PHE A 99 7.90 -7.49 -8.64
C PHE A 99 8.26 -8.77 -7.86
N GLU A 100 7.86 -9.94 -8.38
CA GLU A 100 8.14 -11.25 -7.76
C GLU A 100 9.64 -11.67 -7.82
N LEU A 101 10.47 -10.98 -8.61
CA LEU A 101 11.90 -11.30 -8.77
C LEU A 101 12.85 -10.47 -7.90
N TYR A 102 12.36 -9.39 -7.28
CA TYR A 102 13.17 -8.59 -6.35
C TYR A 102 13.45 -9.34 -5.05
N GLU A 103 14.60 -9.07 -4.42
CA GLU A 103 14.91 -9.56 -3.09
C GLU A 103 13.98 -8.91 -2.04
N HIS A 104 13.79 -9.63 -0.94
CA HIS A 104 12.90 -9.22 0.14
C HIS A 104 13.47 -7.98 0.83
N GLY A 105 12.63 -6.96 1.04
CA GLY A 105 13.07 -5.70 1.67
C GLY A 105 13.97 -4.82 0.79
N SER A 106 14.13 -5.14 -0.51
CA SER A 106 14.91 -4.29 -1.42
C SER A 106 14.29 -2.89 -1.55
N PRO A 107 15.07 -1.81 -1.39
CA PRO A 107 14.58 -0.45 -1.62
C PRO A 107 14.22 -0.20 -3.08
N ASP A 108 14.93 -0.86 -4.01
CA ASP A 108 14.65 -0.79 -5.45
C ASP A 108 13.25 -1.38 -5.76
N ARG A 109 12.82 -2.39 -5.00
CA ARG A 109 11.45 -2.94 -5.11
C ARG A 109 10.39 -1.92 -4.71
N GLN A 110 10.63 -1.16 -3.64
CA GLN A 110 9.69 -0.14 -3.16
C GLN A 110 9.56 1.02 -4.16
N GLU A 111 10.69 1.44 -4.75
CA GLU A 111 10.70 2.43 -5.83
C GLU A 111 9.87 1.94 -7.03
N PHE A 112 10.13 0.70 -7.50
CA PHE A 112 9.40 0.12 -8.62
C PHE A 112 7.89 0.03 -8.37
N VAL A 113 7.46 -0.43 -7.18
CA VAL A 113 6.04 -0.50 -6.81
C VAL A 113 5.40 0.87 -6.81
N THR A 114 6.07 1.86 -6.21
CA THR A 114 5.56 3.25 -6.14
C THR A 114 5.35 3.81 -7.55
N GLU A 115 6.34 3.64 -8.43
CA GLU A 115 6.25 4.11 -9.82
C GLU A 115 5.22 3.32 -10.65
N ALA A 116 5.05 2.02 -10.38
CA ALA A 116 4.02 1.21 -11.05
C ALA A 116 2.60 1.62 -10.64
N ILE A 117 2.35 1.85 -9.34
CA ILE A 117 1.07 2.34 -8.82
C ILE A 117 0.77 3.72 -9.43
N LYS A 118 1.75 4.62 -9.40
CA LYS A 118 1.64 5.96 -9.99
C LYS A 118 1.36 5.92 -11.48
N TRP A 119 2.04 5.03 -12.22
CA TRP A 119 1.74 4.84 -13.65
C TRP A 119 0.28 4.44 -13.88
N THR A 120 -0.28 3.55 -13.05
CA THR A 120 -1.69 3.16 -13.20
C THR A 120 -2.65 4.32 -12.95
N SER A 121 -2.41 5.15 -11.93
CA SER A 121 -3.24 6.33 -11.64
C SER A 121 -3.10 7.45 -12.68
N ASP A 122 -1.90 7.65 -13.21
CA ASP A 122 -1.63 8.65 -14.25
C ASP A 122 -2.28 8.27 -15.59
N THR A 123 -2.38 6.96 -15.85
CA THR A 123 -2.93 6.42 -17.10
C THR A 123 -4.45 6.36 -17.09
N ASP A 124 -5.07 6.04 -15.95
CA ASP A 124 -6.52 5.99 -15.78
C ASP A 124 -6.96 6.83 -14.57
N PRO A 125 -7.59 8.01 -14.78
CA PRO A 125 -8.05 8.88 -13.71
C PRO A 125 -9.08 8.26 -12.76
N SER A 126 -9.76 7.18 -13.16
CA SER A 126 -10.66 6.44 -12.27
C SER A 126 -9.90 5.66 -11.19
N LEU A 127 -8.63 5.32 -11.45
CA LEU A 127 -7.73 4.61 -10.55
C LEU A 127 -6.95 5.59 -9.67
N LYS A 128 -7.65 6.45 -8.93
CA LYS A 128 -7.04 7.53 -8.13
C LYS A 128 -5.89 7.05 -7.22
N TYR A 129 -5.98 5.83 -6.70
CA TYR A 129 -4.97 5.24 -5.81
C TYR A 129 -4.20 4.09 -6.47
N GLY A 130 -4.20 4.05 -7.80
CA GLY A 130 -3.66 2.96 -8.59
C GLY A 130 -4.57 1.74 -8.69
N HIS A 131 -4.13 0.76 -9.51
CA HIS A 131 -4.92 -0.43 -9.81
C HIS A 131 -4.92 -1.43 -8.64
N SER A 132 -6.10 -1.91 -8.26
CA SER A 132 -6.29 -2.80 -7.10
C SER A 132 -5.51 -4.11 -7.20
N GLU A 133 -5.27 -4.63 -8.40
CA GLU A 133 -4.50 -5.86 -8.60
C GLU A 133 -3.01 -5.69 -8.26
N VAL A 134 -2.43 -4.50 -8.52
CA VAL A 134 -1.05 -4.20 -8.13
C VAL A 134 -0.96 -4.17 -6.60
N HIS A 135 -1.93 -3.53 -5.95
CA HIS A 135 -2.04 -3.55 -4.49
C HIS A 135 -2.22 -4.96 -3.93
N LEU A 136 -3.10 -5.77 -4.51
CA LEU A 136 -3.35 -7.14 -4.04
C LEU A 136 -2.09 -8.01 -4.10
N MET A 137 -1.35 -7.90 -5.19
CA MET A 137 -0.05 -8.57 -5.34
C MET A 137 0.96 -8.11 -4.28
N CYS A 138 1.07 -6.80 -4.03
CA CYS A 138 1.96 -6.26 -3.00
C CYS A 138 1.54 -6.77 -1.61
N ALA A 139 0.24 -6.67 -1.29
CA ALA A 139 -0.32 -7.10 -0.02
C ALA A 139 0.00 -8.57 0.30
N HIS A 140 -0.16 -9.47 -0.68
CA HIS A 140 0.16 -10.88 -0.51
C HIS A 140 1.65 -11.16 -0.35
N ASN A 141 2.52 -10.45 -1.07
CA ASN A 141 3.96 -10.65 -0.91
C ASN A 141 4.43 -10.13 0.45
N PHE A 142 4.08 -8.91 0.85
CA PHE A 142 4.44 -8.39 2.18
C PHE A 142 3.89 -9.27 3.31
N TRP A 143 2.69 -9.84 3.16
CA TRP A 143 2.16 -10.80 4.13
C TRP A 143 3.01 -12.08 4.22
N LYS A 144 3.41 -12.68 3.09
CA LYS A 144 4.31 -13.85 3.08
C LYS A 144 5.63 -13.56 3.79
N GLU A 145 6.10 -12.32 3.68
CA GLU A 145 7.33 -11.81 4.30
C GLU A 145 7.16 -11.41 5.77
N LYS A 146 5.95 -11.55 6.34
CA LYS A 146 5.59 -11.08 7.70
C LYS A 146 5.72 -9.58 7.90
N ASN A 147 5.78 -8.80 6.82
CA ASN A 147 5.64 -7.36 6.86
C ASN A 147 4.15 -6.99 6.85
N PHE A 148 3.52 -7.12 8.02
CA PHE A 148 2.08 -6.92 8.17
C PHE A 148 1.65 -5.46 7.95
N GLY A 149 2.51 -4.48 8.27
CA GLY A 149 2.22 -3.06 8.09
C GLY A 149 2.00 -2.71 6.61
N ASP A 150 3.00 -3.02 5.77
CA ASP A 150 2.92 -2.80 4.32
C ASP A 150 1.80 -3.64 3.70
N SER A 151 1.61 -4.87 4.20
CA SER A 151 0.52 -5.72 3.75
C SER A 151 -0.85 -5.09 4.00
N GLN A 152 -1.11 -4.60 5.22
CA GLN A 152 -2.36 -3.91 5.57
C GLN A 152 -2.55 -2.67 4.71
N TYR A 153 -1.49 -1.85 4.57
CA TYR A 153 -1.51 -0.67 3.69
C TYR A 153 -2.01 -1.02 2.29
N HIS A 154 -1.42 -2.04 1.66
CA HIS A 154 -1.84 -2.41 0.32
C HIS A 154 -3.24 -3.02 0.28
N PHE A 155 -3.64 -3.83 1.26
CA PHE A 155 -5.00 -4.38 1.33
C PHE A 155 -6.09 -3.29 1.39
N LEU A 156 -5.82 -2.12 1.97
CA LEU A 156 -6.77 -0.99 2.04
C LEU A 156 -7.27 -0.53 0.67
N PHE A 157 -6.44 -0.69 -0.37
CA PHE A 157 -6.75 -0.30 -1.75
C PHE A 157 -7.25 -1.48 -2.60
N THR A 158 -7.60 -2.59 -1.96
CA THR A 158 -8.19 -3.77 -2.61
C THR A 158 -9.66 -3.95 -2.21
N SER A 159 -10.32 -4.90 -2.86
CA SER A 159 -11.64 -5.41 -2.48
C SER A 159 -11.57 -6.76 -1.76
N ASP A 160 -10.38 -7.27 -1.44
CA ASP A 160 -10.19 -8.58 -0.81
C ASP A 160 -10.22 -8.51 0.71
N GLY A 161 -11.41 -8.23 1.25
CA GLY A 161 -11.63 -8.16 2.69
C GLY A 161 -11.44 -9.51 3.41
N GLN A 162 -11.56 -10.63 2.69
CA GLN A 162 -11.38 -11.96 3.26
C GLN A 162 -9.90 -12.24 3.57
N GLN A 163 -9.02 -11.98 2.61
CA GLN A 163 -7.58 -12.17 2.81
C GLN A 163 -7.02 -11.10 3.74
N CYS A 164 -7.50 -9.86 3.66
CA CYS A 164 -7.15 -8.80 4.62
C CYS A 164 -7.49 -9.20 6.06
N ALA A 165 -8.70 -9.71 6.32
CA ALA A 165 -9.08 -10.22 7.65
C ALA A 165 -8.17 -11.36 8.12
N THR A 166 -7.85 -12.30 7.22
CA THR A 166 -7.00 -13.45 7.54
C THR A 166 -5.59 -12.99 7.92
N MET A 167 -5.02 -12.06 7.14
CA MET A 167 -3.74 -11.43 7.44
C MET A 167 -3.77 -10.68 8.78
N LEU A 168 -4.83 -9.93 9.06
CA LEU A 168 -4.98 -9.21 10.34
C LEU A 168 -5.08 -10.16 11.53
N VAL A 169 -5.77 -11.30 11.41
CA VAL A 169 -5.83 -12.31 12.48
C VAL A 169 -4.42 -12.84 12.77
N GLU A 170 -3.66 -13.15 11.73
CA GLU A 170 -2.28 -13.59 11.90
C GLU A 170 -1.40 -12.49 12.52
N SER A 171 -1.52 -11.25 12.07
CA SER A 171 -0.83 -10.08 12.64
C SER A 171 -1.15 -9.91 14.12
N ALA A 172 -2.43 -9.90 14.49
CA ALA A 172 -2.88 -9.73 15.87
C ALA A 172 -2.42 -10.87 16.80
N THR A 173 -2.46 -12.12 16.31
CA THR A 173 -2.05 -13.29 17.10
C THR A 173 -0.54 -13.45 17.20
N THR A 174 0.23 -12.87 16.28
CA THR A 174 1.69 -12.96 16.26
C THR A 174 2.36 -11.78 16.96
N LEU A 175 1.82 -10.56 16.79
CA LEU A 175 2.45 -9.31 17.25
C LEU A 175 1.65 -8.58 18.34
N GLY A 176 0.35 -8.82 18.48
CA GLY A 176 -0.51 -8.08 19.39
C GLY A 176 -0.31 -8.45 20.86
N TYR A 177 -0.38 -7.45 21.76
CA TYR A 177 -0.41 -7.74 23.19
C TYR A 177 -1.78 -8.27 23.62
N PRO A 178 -1.86 -9.02 24.75
CA PRO A 178 -3.14 -9.48 25.28
C PRO A 178 -4.14 -8.35 25.46
N GLY A 179 -5.30 -8.48 24.81
CA GLY A 179 -6.38 -7.50 24.88
C GLY A 179 -6.36 -6.43 23.78
N GLU A 180 -5.36 -6.41 22.89
CA GLU A 180 -5.27 -5.47 21.77
C GLU A 180 -5.86 -6.00 20.46
N SER A 181 -6.25 -7.28 20.39
CA SER A 181 -6.76 -7.89 19.15
C SER A 181 -7.98 -7.18 18.57
N ASP A 182 -8.76 -6.45 19.36
CA ASP A 182 -9.87 -5.63 18.85
C ASP A 182 -9.40 -4.32 18.18
N LEU A 183 -8.20 -3.83 18.48
CA LEU A 183 -7.61 -2.64 17.88
C LEU A 183 -7.22 -2.87 16.41
N PHE A 184 -6.66 -4.04 16.08
CA PHE A 184 -6.22 -4.37 14.71
C PHE A 184 -7.37 -4.27 13.70
N VAL A 185 -8.49 -4.95 13.98
CA VAL A 185 -9.67 -4.89 13.10
C VAL A 185 -10.35 -3.52 13.13
N THR A 186 -10.37 -2.86 14.28
CA THR A 186 -10.96 -1.52 14.40
C THR A 186 -10.23 -0.53 13.51
N GLN A 187 -8.90 -0.49 13.59
CA GLN A 187 -8.07 0.38 12.78
C GLN A 187 -8.33 0.13 11.28
N ALA A 188 -8.26 -1.12 10.84
CA ALA A 188 -8.50 -1.48 9.44
C ALA A 188 -9.90 -1.07 8.95
N VAL A 189 -10.94 -1.34 9.74
CA VAL A 189 -12.33 -0.97 9.39
C VAL A 189 -12.48 0.54 9.26
N LEU A 190 -11.94 1.32 10.22
CA LEU A 190 -12.01 2.78 10.17
C LEU A 190 -11.26 3.33 8.94
N GLN A 191 -10.11 2.77 8.59
CA GLN A 191 -9.35 3.14 7.39
C GLN A 191 -10.13 2.84 6.10
N PHE A 192 -10.77 1.66 5.97
CA PHE A 192 -11.64 1.36 4.83
C PHE A 192 -12.82 2.33 4.72
N LEU A 193 -13.43 2.73 5.85
CA LEU A 193 -14.50 3.72 5.86
C LEU A 193 -14.01 5.11 5.43
N CYS A 194 -12.80 5.53 5.82
CA CYS A 194 -12.17 6.76 5.32
C CYS A 194 -11.97 6.75 3.79
N LEU A 195 -11.82 5.56 3.19
CA LEU A 195 -11.75 5.35 1.74
C LEU A 195 -13.13 5.14 1.09
N GLN A 196 -14.23 5.31 1.83
CA GLN A 196 -15.61 5.05 1.40
C GLN A 196 -15.86 3.61 0.93
N ASN A 197 -15.04 2.65 1.37
CA ASN A 197 -15.14 1.24 1.02
C ASN A 197 -15.91 0.44 2.09
N LEU A 198 -17.20 0.79 2.27
CA LEU A 198 -18.06 0.18 3.28
C LEU A 198 -18.23 -1.34 3.10
N MET A 199 -18.27 -1.80 1.85
CA MET A 199 -18.43 -3.23 1.54
C MET A 199 -17.26 -4.05 2.08
N THR A 200 -16.03 -3.61 1.80
CA THR A 200 -14.82 -4.31 2.27
C THR A 200 -14.65 -4.14 3.78
N ALA A 201 -14.98 -2.97 4.34
CA ALA A 201 -14.98 -2.73 5.78
C ALA A 201 -15.87 -3.75 6.53
N ASN A 202 -17.09 -3.99 6.05
CA ASN A 202 -17.98 -5.01 6.61
C ASN A 202 -17.39 -6.41 6.49
N LEU A 203 -16.90 -6.77 5.30
CA LEU A 203 -16.33 -8.09 5.07
C LEU A 203 -15.14 -8.36 6.01
N VAL A 204 -14.22 -7.40 6.13
CA VAL A 204 -13.06 -7.51 7.03
C VAL A 204 -13.51 -7.70 8.47
N PHE A 205 -14.43 -6.87 8.95
CA PHE A 205 -14.93 -6.95 10.32
C PHE A 205 -15.49 -8.33 10.65
N PHE A 206 -16.46 -8.81 9.86
CA PHE A 206 -17.13 -10.08 10.12
C PHE A 206 -16.23 -11.29 9.92
N LYS A 207 -15.30 -11.25 8.96
CA LYS A 207 -14.35 -12.35 8.75
C LYS A 207 -13.31 -12.41 9.86
N TYR A 208 -12.81 -11.27 10.29
CA TYR A 208 -11.86 -11.20 11.40
C TYR A 208 -12.49 -11.72 12.69
N THR A 209 -13.69 -11.25 13.06
CA THR A 209 -14.34 -11.70 14.30
C THR A 209 -14.76 -13.17 14.26
N ALA A 210 -15.11 -13.70 13.08
CA ALA A 210 -15.42 -15.11 12.92
C ALA A 210 -14.17 -16.02 13.02
N GLN A 211 -12.99 -15.53 12.61
CA GLN A 211 -11.76 -16.33 12.52
C GLN A 211 -10.83 -16.15 13.73
N HIS A 212 -10.84 -14.99 14.38
CA HIS A 212 -9.93 -14.70 15.49
C HIS A 212 -10.25 -15.61 16.70
N PRO A 213 -9.27 -16.30 17.31
CA PRO A 213 -9.51 -17.27 18.39
C PRO A 213 -10.35 -16.72 19.55
N ASP A 214 -10.08 -15.49 19.98
CA ASP A 214 -10.79 -14.84 21.11
C ASP A 214 -12.26 -14.49 20.83
N TYR A 215 -12.67 -14.45 19.55
CA TYR A 215 -13.99 -13.97 19.13
C TYR A 215 -14.77 -15.01 18.32
N SER A 216 -14.11 -16.06 17.84
CA SER A 216 -14.71 -17.08 16.99
C SER A 216 -15.93 -17.73 17.65
N GLY A 217 -17.01 -17.90 16.86
CA GLY A 217 -18.28 -18.42 17.36
C GLY A 217 -19.12 -17.45 18.20
N ILE A 218 -18.64 -16.22 18.42
CA ILE A 218 -19.36 -15.16 19.14
C ILE A 218 -19.85 -14.14 18.10
N GLY A 219 -21.17 -14.03 17.95
CA GLY A 219 -21.78 -12.97 17.17
C GLY A 219 -21.96 -11.69 17.99
N PRO A 220 -22.33 -10.57 17.35
CA PRO A 220 -22.74 -9.40 18.10
C PRO A 220 -23.98 -9.69 18.97
N PRO A 221 -24.07 -9.17 20.21
CA PRO A 221 -23.08 -8.30 20.85
C PRO A 221 -21.84 -9.08 21.33
N TYR A 222 -20.66 -8.51 21.07
CA TYR A 222 -19.37 -9.03 21.51
C TYR A 222 -19.10 -8.64 22.98
N GLN A 223 -18.22 -9.39 23.64
CA GLN A 223 -17.76 -9.02 24.99
C GLN A 223 -16.90 -7.75 25.00
N LYS A 224 -16.19 -7.48 23.90
CA LYS A 224 -15.33 -6.30 23.74
C LYS A 224 -16.19 -5.09 23.32
N PRO A 225 -16.24 -4.02 24.13
CA PRO A 225 -17.02 -2.83 23.77
C PRO A 225 -16.59 -2.19 22.45
N LEU A 226 -15.28 -2.20 22.14
CA LEU A 226 -14.79 -1.63 20.89
C LEU A 226 -15.31 -2.36 19.64
N LEU A 227 -15.45 -3.70 19.68
CA LEU A 227 -16.05 -4.45 18.57
C LEU A 227 -17.53 -4.11 18.39
N ASN A 228 -18.26 -3.88 19.49
CA ASN A 228 -19.65 -3.42 19.41
C ASN A 228 -19.76 -2.01 18.84
N PHE A 229 -18.83 -1.12 19.19
CA PHE A 229 -18.74 0.20 18.57
C PHE A 229 -18.60 0.09 17.05
N VAL A 230 -17.63 -0.69 16.57
CA VAL A 230 -17.40 -0.88 15.13
C VAL A 230 -18.60 -1.51 14.44
N TRP A 231 -19.22 -2.53 15.06
CA TRP A 231 -20.43 -3.15 14.54
C TRP A 231 -21.59 -2.15 14.39
N PHE A 232 -21.85 -1.35 15.43
CA PHE A 232 -22.89 -0.32 15.37
C PHE A 232 -22.54 0.79 14.38
N LEU A 233 -21.27 1.17 14.26
CA LEU A 233 -20.82 2.17 13.29
C LEU A 233 -21.12 1.71 11.87
N LEU A 234 -20.75 0.46 11.53
CA LEU A 234 -21.06 -0.15 10.24
C LEU A 234 -22.58 -0.17 9.97
N LEU A 235 -23.39 -0.57 10.96
CA LEU A 235 -24.86 -0.58 10.84
C LEU A 235 -25.45 0.81 10.64
N VAL A 236 -24.95 1.82 11.36
CA VAL A 236 -25.42 3.20 11.25
C VAL A 236 -25.11 3.74 9.86
N ILE A 237 -23.92 3.47 9.32
CA ILE A 237 -23.54 3.90 7.96
C ILE A 237 -24.39 3.17 6.91
N GLU A 238 -24.50 1.84 6.99
CA GLU A 238 -25.26 1.01 6.04
C GLU A 238 -26.74 1.43 5.95
N ARG A 239 -27.35 1.75 7.11
CA ARG A 239 -28.75 2.16 7.20
C ARG A 239 -28.98 3.65 6.97
N ARG A 240 -27.94 4.41 6.59
CA ARG A 240 -27.98 5.87 6.42
C ARG A 240 -28.54 6.57 7.66
N GLY A 241 -28.04 6.17 8.82
CA GLY A 241 -28.41 6.75 10.11
C GLY A 241 -28.07 8.23 10.20
N SER A 242 -28.69 8.92 11.15
CA SER A 242 -28.51 10.36 11.35
C SER A 242 -27.17 10.69 12.03
N LEU A 243 -26.70 11.92 11.85
CA LEU A 243 -25.55 12.46 12.57
C LEU A 243 -25.68 12.27 14.09
N ASN A 244 -26.88 12.44 14.64
CA ASN A 244 -27.13 12.25 16.07
C ASN A 244 -26.85 10.79 16.51
N GLN A 245 -27.21 9.79 15.70
CA GLN A 245 -26.90 8.38 16.01
C GLN A 245 -25.40 8.13 16.03
N PHE A 246 -24.66 8.70 15.07
CA PHE A 246 -23.20 8.63 15.04
C PHE A 246 -22.57 9.32 16.26
N THR A 247 -22.99 10.55 16.58
CA THR A 247 -22.46 11.31 17.73
C THR A 247 -22.68 10.56 19.05
N VAL A 248 -23.92 10.10 19.30
CA VAL A 248 -24.25 9.33 20.51
C VAL A 248 -23.42 8.05 20.60
N LEU A 249 -23.17 7.38 19.47
CA LEU A 249 -22.34 6.18 19.42
C LEU A 249 -20.88 6.50 19.81
N CYS A 250 -20.30 7.55 19.25
CA CYS A 250 -18.94 8.00 19.59
C CYS A 250 -18.82 8.41 21.07
N GLU A 251 -19.80 9.14 21.61
CA GLU A 251 -19.82 9.53 23.03
C GLU A 251 -19.91 8.32 23.98
N LYS A 252 -20.81 7.36 23.68
CA LYS A 252 -21.02 6.16 24.50
C LYS A 252 -19.79 5.26 24.58
N TYR A 253 -19.03 5.16 23.49
CA TYR A 253 -17.87 4.27 23.38
C TYR A 253 -16.54 5.02 23.50
N GLN A 254 -16.55 6.28 23.91
CA GLN A 254 -15.36 7.12 24.02
C GLN A 254 -14.21 6.44 24.80
N PRO A 255 -14.42 5.74 25.94
CA PRO A 255 -13.32 5.06 26.63
C PRO A 255 -12.67 3.93 25.82
N SER A 256 -13.42 3.32 24.89
CA SER A 256 -12.88 2.29 23.99
C SER A 256 -12.17 2.89 22.78
N ILE A 257 -12.68 4.01 22.28
CA ILE A 257 -12.10 4.75 21.14
C ILE A 257 -10.77 5.38 21.54
N GLU A 258 -10.66 5.92 22.75
CA GLU A 258 -9.45 6.60 23.22
C GLU A 258 -8.26 5.68 23.51
N ARG A 259 -8.43 4.37 23.38
CA ARG A 259 -7.32 3.41 23.44
C ARG A 259 -6.32 3.62 22.31
N ASP A 260 -6.75 4.15 21.17
CA ASP A 260 -5.89 4.54 20.06
C ASP A 260 -6.21 6.00 19.65
N PRO A 261 -5.27 6.95 19.86
CA PRO A 261 -5.48 8.35 19.51
C PRO A 261 -5.87 8.59 18.04
N VAL A 262 -5.41 7.75 17.11
CA VAL A 262 -5.66 7.95 15.66
C VAL A 262 -7.13 7.76 15.30
N TYR A 263 -7.90 7.02 16.11
CA TYR A 263 -9.32 6.76 15.82
C TYR A 263 -10.14 8.03 15.78
N LYS A 264 -9.79 9.06 16.55
CA LYS A 264 -10.49 10.35 16.52
C LYS A 264 -10.39 11.00 15.13
N GLU A 265 -9.22 10.92 14.50
CA GLU A 265 -8.99 11.50 13.18
C GLU A 265 -9.77 10.73 12.09
N TYR A 266 -9.79 9.40 12.18
CA TYR A 266 -10.61 8.59 11.28
C TYR A 266 -12.10 8.86 11.48
N LEU A 267 -12.57 8.97 12.72
CA LEU A 267 -13.97 9.24 13.01
C LEU A 267 -14.41 10.65 12.59
N ASP A 268 -13.55 11.66 12.72
CA ASP A 268 -13.80 12.98 12.14
C ASP A 268 -14.00 12.89 10.63
N ARG A 269 -13.15 12.12 9.94
CA ARG A 269 -13.24 11.93 8.50
C ARG A 269 -14.49 11.17 8.10
N ILE A 270 -14.83 10.09 8.80
CA ILE A 270 -16.06 9.31 8.60
C ILE A 270 -17.29 10.20 8.84
N GLY A 271 -17.26 11.02 9.89
CA GLY A 271 -18.25 12.05 10.19
C GLY A 271 -18.51 13.00 9.03
N GLN A 272 -17.45 13.48 8.37
CA GLN A 272 -17.55 14.32 7.17
C GLN A 272 -18.13 13.57 5.98
N LEU A 273 -17.65 12.35 5.73
CA LEU A 273 -17.99 11.55 4.55
C LEU A 273 -19.43 11.03 4.57
N PHE A 274 -19.89 10.52 5.70
CA PHE A 274 -21.17 9.81 5.79
C PHE A 274 -22.28 10.59 6.51
N PHE A 275 -21.93 11.58 7.33
CA PHE A 275 -22.89 12.28 8.18
C PHE A 275 -22.92 13.80 7.97
N GLY A 276 -22.12 14.33 7.05
CA GLY A 276 -22.13 15.75 6.67
C GLY A 276 -21.53 16.70 7.70
N LEU A 277 -20.63 16.22 8.57
CA LEU A 277 -19.88 17.13 9.44
C LEU A 277 -19.06 18.12 8.60
N PRO A 278 -18.97 19.39 9.02
CA PRO A 278 -18.14 20.36 8.32
C PRO A 278 -16.67 19.94 8.40
N PRO A 279 -15.87 20.15 7.33
CA PRO A 279 -14.45 19.92 7.38
C PRO A 279 -13.82 20.85 8.43
N LYS A 280 -12.96 20.31 9.29
CA LYS A 280 -12.17 21.15 10.22
C LYS A 280 -11.30 22.12 9.40
N PRO A 281 -11.15 23.39 9.82
CA PRO A 281 -10.36 24.39 9.10
C PRO A 281 -8.85 24.09 9.21
N SER A 282 -8.39 23.08 8.47
CA SER A 282 -6.97 22.69 8.25
C SER A 282 -6.78 21.63 7.16
N ASN A 283 -7.85 21.05 6.58
CA ASN A 283 -7.79 19.71 5.99
C ASN A 283 -7.43 19.57 4.49
N LYS A 284 -6.95 20.62 3.80
CA LYS A 284 -6.56 20.45 2.39
C LYS A 284 -5.35 19.52 2.19
N GLY A 285 -4.49 19.39 3.20
CA GLY A 285 -3.36 18.45 3.22
C GLY A 285 -3.63 17.14 3.99
N MET A 286 -4.84 16.89 4.51
CA MET A 286 -5.08 15.76 5.43
C MET A 286 -5.29 14.42 4.70
N MET A 287 -5.64 14.41 3.42
CA MET A 287 -5.59 13.18 2.62
C MET A 287 -4.13 12.76 2.40
N GLU A 288 -3.26 13.73 2.09
CA GLU A 288 -1.80 13.53 2.00
C GLU A 288 -1.17 13.32 3.38
N GLY A 289 -1.81 13.78 4.47
CA GLY A 289 -1.35 13.62 5.85
C GLY A 289 -1.78 12.30 6.48
N ILE A 290 -3.00 11.81 6.29
CA ILE A 290 -3.40 10.47 6.75
C ILE A 290 -2.72 9.39 5.90
N LEU A 291 -2.66 9.58 4.58
CA LEU A 291 -1.87 8.71 3.70
C LEU A 291 -0.37 8.90 3.93
N GLY A 292 0.06 10.12 4.29
CA GLY A 292 1.45 10.49 4.57
C GLY A 292 1.94 9.96 5.90
N ASP A 293 1.13 9.97 6.95
CA ASP A 293 1.42 9.36 8.26
C ASP A 293 1.39 7.83 8.15
N LEU A 294 0.50 7.29 7.32
CA LEU A 294 0.50 5.88 6.94
C LEU A 294 1.75 5.49 6.12
N MET A 295 2.24 6.38 5.26
CA MET A 295 3.48 6.23 4.48
C MET A 295 4.75 6.52 5.32
N GLN A 296 4.67 7.41 6.31
CA GLN A 296 5.78 7.81 7.19
C GLN A 296 6.00 6.78 8.30
N SER A 297 4.93 6.14 8.78
CA SER A 297 5.00 4.93 9.62
C SER A 297 5.72 3.77 8.91
N LEU A 298 5.67 3.73 7.56
CA LEU A 298 6.32 2.74 6.71
C LEU A 298 7.78 3.08 6.38
N MET A 299 8.14 4.37 6.35
CA MET A 299 9.50 4.85 6.05
C MET A 299 10.36 5.15 7.29
N GLY A 300 9.76 5.24 8.48
CA GLY A 300 10.40 5.74 9.71
C GLY A 300 10.65 4.68 10.78
N GLY A 301 11.41 3.65 10.42
CA GLY A 301 11.86 2.60 11.33
C GLY A 301 13.33 2.74 11.77
N ASP A 302 13.92 3.93 11.76
CA ASP A 302 15.18 4.24 12.46
C ASP A 302 15.43 5.76 12.49
N GLU A 303 15.09 6.45 13.57
CA GLU A 303 15.82 7.65 13.98
C GLU A 303 16.01 7.64 15.50
N GLY A 304 17.23 7.31 15.88
CA GLY A 304 17.74 7.37 17.24
C GLY A 304 17.54 8.75 17.86
N ASN A 305 16.93 8.75 19.03
CA ASN A 305 16.90 9.82 20.00
C ASN A 305 18.31 10.39 20.27
N SER A 306 18.58 11.60 19.80
CA SER A 306 19.67 12.44 20.31
C SER A 306 19.19 13.87 20.59
N GLY A 307 18.62 14.03 21.79
CA GLY A 307 18.73 15.16 22.70
C GLY A 307 18.84 16.59 22.15
N ALA A 308 17.75 17.34 22.28
CA ALA A 308 17.81 18.80 22.42
C ALA A 308 17.61 19.17 23.90
N SER A 309 18.72 19.45 24.58
CA SER A 309 18.73 20.14 25.87
C SER A 309 18.42 21.63 25.64
N THR A 310 17.27 22.10 26.11
CA THR A 310 17.05 23.53 26.36
C THR A 310 16.43 23.70 27.75
N SER A 311 17.29 24.12 28.68
CA SER A 311 16.97 24.53 30.03
C SER A 311 16.11 25.80 30.02
N THR A 312 14.85 25.68 30.46
CA THR A 312 14.03 26.85 30.83
C THR A 312 14.27 27.15 32.30
N VAL A 313 14.99 28.25 32.56
CA VAL A 313 15.15 28.84 33.89
C VAL A 313 13.78 29.39 34.32
N MET A 314 13.20 28.80 35.38
CA MET A 314 12.03 29.36 36.07
C MET A 314 12.47 30.52 36.95
N ASN A 315 11.96 31.72 36.68
CA ASN A 315 11.99 32.84 37.63
C ASN A 315 10.92 32.59 38.69
N ILE A 316 11.35 32.26 39.91
CA ILE A 316 10.51 32.27 41.11
C ILE A 316 10.67 33.67 41.72
N ALA A 317 9.59 34.45 41.71
CA ALA A 317 9.47 35.63 42.54
C ALA A 317 9.01 35.20 43.94
N SER A 318 9.82 35.55 44.93
CA SER A 318 9.62 35.33 46.36
C SER A 318 8.59 36.30 46.93
N GLU A 319 7.55 35.76 47.59
CA GLU A 319 6.76 36.49 48.59
C GLU A 319 7.47 36.39 49.94
N GLU A 320 7.90 37.53 50.48
CA GLU A 320 8.32 37.67 51.87
C GLU A 320 7.09 37.78 52.77
N VAL A 321 7.13 37.03 53.87
CA VAL A 321 6.19 37.08 54.98
C VAL A 321 6.75 38.06 56.01
N ASP A 322 5.96 39.08 56.34
CA ASP A 322 5.85 39.70 57.66
C ASP A 322 4.35 39.85 57.98
#